data_AF-A0A3C0ZHL6-F1
#
_entry.id   AF-A0A3C0ZHL6-F1
#
_cell.length_a   1.000
_cell.length_b   1.000
_cell.length_c   1.000
_cell.angle_alpha   90.00
_cell.angle_beta   90.00
_cell.angle_gamma   90.00
#
_symmetry.space_group_name_H-M   'P 1'
#
loop_
_entity.id
_entity.type
_entity.pdbx_description
1 polymer ?
#
loop_
_entity_poly.entity_id
_entity_poly.type
_entity_poly.pdbx_seq_one_letter_code
_entity_poly.pdbx_strand_id
1 'polypeptide(L)'
;MQVIELYITPDCGLCKEVSKLLKRRQKKTPFELREVVLTEDHPKYSDYVLAVPVVVIDGTHELRGVTSEEQLPQELREPEPSTRLFYSAKFLEALGLVTVLFGFAYGLQGDMWTDLYFLLGGATIFSIGRMLEKKDRRDQAKATRLDELQTRGR
;
A
#
# COMPACT_ATOMS: atom_id res chain seq x y z
N MET A 1 -6.60 -3.38 -9.57
CA MET A 1 -7.15 -4.43 -8.71
C MET A 1 -6.05 -5.46 -8.52
N GLN A 2 -5.65 -5.76 -7.28
CA GLN A 2 -4.57 -6.71 -7.00
C GLN A 2 -5.03 -8.13 -7.30
N VAL A 3 -4.20 -8.92 -7.97
CA VAL A 3 -4.49 -10.33 -8.27
C VAL A 3 -3.61 -11.20 -7.37
N ILE A 4 -4.25 -12.09 -6.62
CA ILE A 4 -3.58 -13.03 -5.74
C ILE A 4 -3.87 -14.43 -6.26
N GLU A 5 -2.81 -15.13 -6.66
CA GLU A 5 -2.89 -16.52 -7.09
C GLU A 5 -2.43 -17.42 -5.94
N LEU A 6 -3.34 -18.26 -5.44
CA LEU A 6 -3.05 -19.30 -4.46
C LEU A 6 -2.89 -20.62 -5.20
N TYR A 7 -1.66 -21.10 -5.28
CA TYR A 7 -1.35 -22.41 -5.85
C TYR A 7 -1.50 -23.49 -4.79
N ILE A 8 -2.32 -24.50 -5.09
CA ILE A 8 -2.70 -25.59 -4.18
C ILE A 8 -2.52 -26.95 -4.83
N THR A 9 -2.30 -27.98 -4.05
CA THR A 9 -2.39 -29.39 -4.50
C THR A 9 -3.69 -30.02 -4.03
N PRO A 10 -4.19 -31.06 -4.74
CA PRO A 10 -5.27 -31.88 -4.22
C PRO A 10 -4.87 -32.47 -2.85
N ASP A 11 -5.83 -32.49 -1.93
CA ASP A 11 -5.67 -33.01 -0.56
C ASP A 11 -4.67 -32.28 0.37
N CYS A 12 -4.37 -31.01 0.08
CA CYS A 12 -3.59 -30.17 0.98
C CYS A 12 -4.45 -29.57 2.12
N GLY A 13 -4.21 -30.01 3.36
CA GLY A 13 -4.88 -29.49 4.56
C GLY A 13 -4.57 -28.01 4.82
N LEU A 14 -3.29 -27.63 4.77
CA LEU A 14 -2.82 -26.25 5.00
C LEU A 14 -3.38 -25.26 3.97
N CYS A 15 -3.60 -25.71 2.74
CA CYS A 15 -4.13 -24.89 1.65
C CYS A 15 -5.56 -24.40 1.95
N LYS A 16 -6.37 -25.23 2.63
CA LYS A 16 -7.73 -24.85 3.04
C LYS A 16 -7.70 -23.72 4.07
N GLU A 17 -6.72 -23.74 4.98
CA GLU A 17 -6.54 -22.70 5.99
C GLU A 17 -6.12 -21.38 5.36
N VAL A 18 -5.12 -21.41 4.47
CA VAL A 18 -4.65 -20.22 3.74
C VAL A 18 -5.75 -19.65 2.85
N SER A 19 -6.49 -20.48 2.11
CA SER A 19 -7.65 -20.04 1.33
C SER A 19 -8.69 -19.35 2.20
N LYS A 20 -9.03 -19.92 3.37
CA LYS A 20 -9.98 -19.32 4.32
C LYS A 20 -9.47 -17.99 4.87
N LEU A 21 -8.17 -17.89 5.13
CA LEU A 21 -7.52 -16.66 5.59
C LEU A 21 -7.58 -15.58 4.52
N LEU A 22 -7.16 -15.87 3.29
CA LEU A 22 -7.24 -14.94 2.17
C LEU A 22 -8.68 -14.50 1.93
N LYS A 23 -9.66 -15.41 1.96
CA LYS A 23 -11.09 -15.06 1.88
C LYS A 23 -11.57 -14.15 3.02
N ARG A 24 -11.06 -14.32 4.25
CA ARG A 24 -11.34 -13.40 5.36
C ARG A 24 -10.73 -12.03 5.11
N ARG A 25 -9.52 -11.97 4.56
CA ARG A 25 -8.81 -10.72 4.25
C ARG A 25 -9.42 -9.99 3.06
N GLN A 26 -9.97 -10.72 2.10
CA GLN A 26 -10.73 -10.18 0.96
C GLN A 26 -11.95 -9.35 1.41
N LYS A 27 -12.54 -9.68 2.57
CA LYS A 27 -13.62 -8.88 3.18
C LYS A 27 -13.17 -7.52 3.70
N LYS A 28 -11.88 -7.36 4.01
CA LYS A 28 -11.28 -6.12 4.53
C LYS A 28 -10.59 -5.32 3.43
N THR A 29 -9.96 -6.00 2.48
CA THR A 29 -9.22 -5.42 1.37
C THR A 29 -9.67 -6.09 0.08
N PRO A 30 -10.25 -5.36 -0.88
CA PRO A 30 -10.71 -5.95 -2.13
C PRO A 30 -9.51 -6.34 -3.02
N PHE A 31 -9.44 -7.62 -3.35
CA PHE A 31 -8.52 -8.18 -4.33
C PHE A 31 -9.18 -9.36 -5.05
N GLU A 32 -8.65 -9.73 -6.21
CA GLU A 32 -9.08 -10.92 -6.95
C GLU A 32 -8.28 -12.13 -6.46
N LEU A 33 -8.95 -13.09 -5.82
CA LEU A 33 -8.33 -14.35 -5.39
C LEU A 33 -8.56 -15.43 -6.44
N ARG A 34 -7.49 -15.96 -7.02
CA ARG A 34 -7.49 -17.08 -7.96
C ARG A 34 -6.86 -18.30 -7.31
N GLU A 35 -7.66 -19.34 -7.11
CA GLU A 35 -7.15 -20.63 -6.62
C GLU A 35 -6.74 -21.46 -7.84
N VAL A 36 -5.46 -21.80 -7.94
CA VAL A 36 -4.89 -22.58 -9.05
C VAL A 36 -4.47 -23.95 -8.53
N VAL A 37 -5.12 -25.00 -9.02
CA VAL A 37 -4.73 -26.37 -8.67
C VAL A 37 -3.50 -26.75 -9.49
N LEU A 38 -2.42 -27.09 -8.80
CA LEU A 38 -1.20 -27.63 -9.38
C LEU A 38 -1.41 -29.12 -9.70
N THR A 39 -1.40 -29.43 -11.00
CA THR A 39 -1.32 -30.78 -11.56
C THR A 39 0.01 -30.94 -12.29
N GLU A 40 0.43 -32.18 -12.56
CA GLU A 40 1.73 -32.47 -13.20
C GLU A 40 1.93 -31.74 -14.54
N ASP A 41 0.84 -31.47 -15.27
CA ASP A 41 0.84 -30.74 -16.55
C ASP A 41 0.99 -29.21 -16.39
N HIS A 42 0.89 -28.69 -15.16
CA HIS A 42 0.96 -27.24 -14.93
C HIS A 42 2.41 -26.76 -15.06
N PRO A 43 2.69 -25.66 -15.80
CA PRO A 43 4.07 -25.22 -16.09
C PRO A 43 4.87 -24.85 -14.83
N LYS A 44 4.19 -24.52 -13.73
CA LYS A 44 4.80 -24.22 -12.42
C LYS A 44 4.83 -25.40 -11.45
N TYR A 45 4.44 -26.60 -11.89
CA TYR A 45 4.32 -27.76 -11.00
C TYR A 45 5.66 -28.13 -10.36
N SER A 46 6.73 -28.28 -11.15
CA SER A 46 8.06 -28.63 -10.65
C SER A 46 8.59 -27.65 -9.61
N ASP A 47 8.29 -26.36 -9.79
CA ASP A 47 8.84 -25.30 -8.95
C ASP A 47 8.09 -25.14 -7.63
N TYR A 48 6.78 -25.41 -7.64
CA TYR A 48 5.89 -25.10 -6.52
C TYR A 48 5.39 -26.32 -5.76
N VAL A 49 5.38 -27.54 -6.35
CA VAL A 49 4.77 -28.74 -5.74
C VAL A 49 5.32 -29.04 -4.35
N LEU A 50 6.62 -28.81 -4.10
CA LEU A 50 7.27 -29.05 -2.80
C LEU A 50 7.05 -27.92 -1.78
N ALA A 51 6.52 -26.78 -2.23
CA ALA A 51 6.42 -25.55 -1.45
C ALA A 51 4.97 -25.08 -1.25
N VAL A 52 4.01 -25.91 -1.62
CA VAL A 52 2.57 -25.66 -1.45
C VAL A 52 2.23 -25.53 0.04
N PRO A 53 1.42 -24.53 0.46
CA PRO A 53 0.77 -23.50 -0.36
C PRO A 53 1.72 -22.38 -0.82
N VAL A 54 1.61 -22.00 -2.10
CA VAL A 54 2.33 -20.86 -2.68
C VAL A 54 1.35 -19.74 -3.00
N VAL A 55 1.60 -18.55 -2.48
CA VAL A 55 0.82 -17.34 -2.76
C VAL A 55 1.64 -16.43 -3.67
N VAL A 56 1.09 -16.05 -4.81
CA VAL A 56 1.72 -15.11 -5.74
C VAL A 56 0.87 -13.84 -5.81
N ILE A 57 1.48 -12.71 -5.49
CA ILE A 57 0.81 -11.40 -5.48
C ILE A 57 1.27 -10.60 -6.70
N ASP A 58 0.32 -10.15 -7.51
CA ASP A 58 0.53 -9.36 -8.74
C ASP A 58 1.57 -9.96 -9.71
N GLY A 59 1.73 -11.28 -9.67
CA GLY A 59 2.66 -12.03 -10.53
C GLY A 59 4.15 -11.90 -10.18
N THR A 60 4.51 -11.13 -9.15
CA THR A 60 5.91 -10.81 -8.83
C THR A 60 6.35 -11.28 -7.44
N HIS A 61 5.48 -11.20 -6.43
CA HIS A 61 5.83 -11.56 -5.07
C HIS A 61 5.37 -12.98 -4.76
N GLU A 62 6.32 -13.90 -4.67
CA GLU A 62 6.07 -15.30 -4.30
C GLU A 62 6.31 -15.51 -2.80
N LEU A 63 5.31 -16.07 -2.13
CA LEU A 63 5.41 -16.51 -0.74
C LEU A 63 5.18 -18.02 -0.71
N ARG A 64 6.20 -18.75 -0.27
CA ARG A 64 6.23 -20.21 -0.26
C ARG A 64 6.02 -20.72 1.16
N GLY A 65 5.23 -21.79 1.32
CA GLY A 65 4.99 -22.41 2.62
C GLY A 65 4.28 -21.52 3.63
N VAL A 66 3.40 -20.63 3.17
CA VAL A 66 2.65 -19.73 4.05
C VAL A 66 1.71 -20.56 4.91
N THR A 67 1.90 -20.53 6.23
CA THR A 67 1.14 -21.36 7.18
C THR A 67 0.38 -20.54 8.22
N SER A 68 0.68 -19.26 8.41
CA SER A 68 -0.02 -18.39 9.38
C SER A 68 -0.30 -16.99 8.86
N GLU A 69 -1.20 -16.28 9.55
CA GLU A 69 -1.56 -14.88 9.26
C GLU A 69 -0.39 -13.92 9.45
N GLU A 70 0.61 -14.29 10.25
CA GLU A 70 1.81 -13.48 10.51
C GLU A 70 2.80 -13.53 9.36
N GLN A 71 2.78 -14.60 8.56
CA GLN A 71 3.66 -14.79 7.40
C GLN A 71 3.11 -14.18 6.12
N LEU A 72 1.81 -13.84 6.10
CA LEU A 72 1.26 -13.05 5.02
C LEU A 72 1.74 -11.60 5.19
N PRO A 73 2.32 -10.99 4.15
CA PRO A 73 2.76 -9.61 4.22
C PRO A 73 1.60 -8.75 4.71
N GLN A 74 1.90 -7.92 5.71
CA GLN A 74 0.92 -6.97 6.21
C GLN A 74 0.48 -6.03 5.07
N GLU A 75 1.32 -5.88 4.03
CA GLU A 75 1.12 -5.10 2.82
C GLU A 75 0.22 -5.73 1.73
N LEU A 76 -0.54 -6.79 2.00
CA LEU A 76 -1.67 -7.17 1.13
C LEU A 76 -2.59 -5.95 0.95
N ARG A 77 -2.53 -5.36 -0.25
CA ARG A 77 -2.42 -3.92 -0.53
C ARG A 77 -3.25 -3.02 0.41
N GLU A 78 -2.59 -2.29 1.30
CA GLU A 78 -3.04 -0.91 1.53
C GLU A 78 -2.95 -0.19 0.18
N PRO A 79 -3.99 0.52 -0.27
CA PRO A 79 -4.02 1.12 -1.61
C PRO A 79 -2.74 1.93 -1.83
N GLU A 80 -1.98 1.59 -2.87
CA GLU A 80 -0.75 2.29 -3.13
C GLU A 80 -1.08 3.78 -3.32
N PRO A 81 -0.49 4.68 -2.51
CA PRO A 81 -0.78 6.09 -2.60
C PRO A 81 -0.37 6.59 -3.99
N SER A 82 -1.16 7.50 -4.55
CA SER A 82 -0.92 8.04 -5.88
C SER A 82 0.51 8.64 -5.93
N THR A 83 1.39 7.99 -6.69
CA THR A 83 2.86 8.13 -6.55
C THR A 83 3.37 9.54 -6.87
N ARG A 84 2.55 10.41 -7.50
CA ARG A 84 2.95 11.79 -7.80
C ARG A 84 2.47 12.78 -6.75
N LEU A 85 1.21 12.68 -6.32
CA LEU A 85 0.64 13.60 -5.34
C LEU A 85 1.25 13.37 -3.95
N PHE A 86 1.43 12.12 -3.54
CA PHE A 86 2.08 11.80 -2.27
C PHE A 86 3.52 12.34 -2.20
N TYR A 87 4.33 12.11 -3.23
CA TYR A 87 5.70 12.60 -3.27
C TYR A 87 5.77 14.13 -3.34
N SER A 88 4.89 14.79 -4.10
CA SER A 88 4.82 16.25 -4.11
C SER A 88 4.44 16.84 -2.75
N ALA A 89 3.53 16.19 -2.02
CA ALA A 89 3.14 16.61 -0.68
C ALA A 89 4.31 16.48 0.31
N LYS A 90 5.03 15.35 0.30
CA LYS A 90 6.21 15.14 1.15
C LYS A 90 7.35 16.07 0.80
N PHE A 91 7.55 16.35 -0.48
CA PHE A 91 8.53 17.33 -0.94
C PHE A 91 8.19 18.73 -0.41
N LEU A 92 6.93 19.16 -0.47
CA LEU A 92 6.50 20.45 0.08
C LEU A 92 6.65 20.52 1.60
N GLU A 93 6.34 19.45 2.33
CA GLU A 93 6.60 19.38 3.77
C GLU A 93 8.09 19.57 4.08
N ALA A 94 8.97 18.83 3.39
CA ALA A 94 10.42 18.94 3.57
C ALA A 94 10.93 20.34 3.21
N LEU A 95 10.46 20.90 2.09
CA LEU A 95 10.82 22.23 1.64
C LEU A 95 10.40 23.31 2.66
N GLY A 96 9.18 23.19 3.20
CA GLY A 96 8.70 24.09 4.26
C GLY A 96 9.60 24.04 5.49
N LEU A 97 9.99 22.84 5.95
CA LEU A 97 10.86 22.66 7.11
C LEU A 97 12.26 23.24 6.88
N VAL A 98 12.84 22.99 5.70
CA VAL A 98 14.13 23.57 5.30
C VAL A 98 14.06 25.10 5.28
N THR A 99 12.98 25.66 4.75
CA THR A 99 12.75 27.11 4.69
C THR A 99 12.73 27.73 6.09
N VAL A 100 12.05 27.09 7.05
CA VAL A 100 12.03 27.54 8.46
C VAL A 100 13.43 27.48 9.09
N LEU A 101 14.19 26.39 8.86
CA LEU A 101 15.55 26.25 9.40
C LEU A 101 16.50 27.32 8.85
N PHE A 102 16.39 27.65 7.57
CA PHE A 102 17.16 28.75 6.97
C PHE A 102 16.78 30.10 7.57
N GLY A 103 15.48 30.38 7.73
CA GLY A 103 15.01 31.58 8.41
C GLY A 103 15.62 31.75 9.79
N PHE A 104 15.57 30.69 10.59
CA PHE A 104 16.12 30.67 11.94
C PHE A 104 17.63 30.94 11.95
N ALA A 105 18.38 30.34 11.03
CA ALA A 105 19.82 30.58 10.90
C ALA A 105 20.16 32.05 10.56
N TYR A 106 19.36 32.70 9.71
CA TYR A 106 19.50 34.13 9.43
C TYR A 106 19.06 35.02 10.62
N GLY A 107 18.03 34.62 11.36
CA GLY A 107 17.61 35.29 12.58
C GLY A 107 18.71 35.34 13.64
N LEU A 108 19.50 34.27 13.78
CA LEU A 108 20.67 34.24 14.67
C LEU A 108 21.77 35.24 14.29
N GLN A 109 21.80 35.72 13.03
CA GLN A 109 22.73 36.74 12.56
C GLN A 109 22.24 38.18 12.81
N GLY A 110 21.06 38.34 13.42
CA GLY A 110 20.49 39.64 13.80
C GLY A 110 19.45 40.20 12.83
N ASP A 111 19.12 39.48 11.76
CA ASP A 111 18.04 39.88 10.83
C ASP A 111 16.71 39.20 11.20
N MET A 112 15.99 39.82 12.15
CA MET A 112 14.71 39.33 12.65
C MET A 112 13.58 39.35 11.62
N TRP A 113 13.61 40.26 10.64
CA TRP A 113 12.53 40.38 9.65
C TRP A 113 12.62 39.25 8.64
N THR A 114 13.83 38.91 8.21
CA THR A 114 14.08 37.77 7.35
C THR A 114 13.65 36.47 8.03
N ASP A 115 14.02 36.24 9.30
CA ASP A 115 13.55 35.07 10.07
C ASP A 115 12.02 34.95 10.07
N LEU A 116 11.31 36.04 10.38
CA LEU A 116 9.84 36.06 10.39
C LEU A 116 9.25 35.68 9.03
N TYR A 117 9.77 36.23 7.92
CA TYR A 117 9.26 35.91 6.58
C TYR A 117 9.49 34.45 6.21
N PHE A 118 10.67 33.91 6.50
CA PHE A 118 11.00 32.51 6.24
C PHE A 118 10.17 31.57 7.11
N LEU A 119 9.89 31.94 8.37
CA LEU A 119 9.05 31.16 9.28
C LEU A 119 7.61 31.10 8.77
N LEU A 120 7.01 32.26 8.44
CA LEU A 120 5.65 32.32 7.89
C LEU A 120 5.53 31.62 6.53
N GLY A 121 6.51 31.82 5.65
CA GLY A 121 6.59 31.18 4.34
C GLY A 121 6.71 29.66 4.44
N GLY A 122 7.64 29.16 5.25
CA GLY A 122 7.85 27.74 5.47
C GLY A 122 6.63 27.05 6.11
N ALA A 123 6.00 27.69 7.10
CA ALA A 123 4.77 27.18 7.73
C ALA A 123 3.58 27.11 6.74
N THR A 124 3.48 28.07 5.82
CA THR A 124 2.45 28.10 4.79
C THR A 124 2.64 26.95 3.79
N ILE A 125 3.87 26.77 3.28
CA ILE A 125 4.23 25.69 2.35
C ILE A 125 3.98 24.32 3.00
N PHE A 126 4.41 24.14 4.24
CA PHE A 126 4.20 22.92 5.02
C PHE A 126 2.70 22.60 5.18
N SER A 127 1.89 23.61 5.49
CA SER A 127 0.45 23.46 5.66
C SER A 127 -0.25 23.06 4.37
N ILE A 128 0.19 23.61 3.22
CA ILE A 128 -0.32 23.21 1.89
C ILE A 128 0.03 21.74 1.60
N GLY A 129 1.28 21.32 1.88
CA GLY A 129 1.70 19.92 1.74
C GLY A 129 0.78 18.97 2.53
N ARG A 130 0.51 19.28 3.79
CA ARG A 130 -0.43 18.50 4.62
C ARG A 130 -1.85 18.48 4.08
N MET A 131 -2.32 19.60 3.53
CA MET A 131 -3.69 19.67 3.00
C MET A 131 -3.85 18.82 1.74
N LEU A 132 -2.81 18.76 0.90
CA LEU A 132 -2.77 17.88 -0.28
C LEU A 132 -2.76 16.39 0.11
N GLU A 133 -1.96 16.00 1.12
CA GLU A 133 -1.97 14.62 1.63
C GLU A 133 -3.36 14.24 2.15
N LYS A 134 -4.03 15.12 2.90
CA LYS A 134 -5.38 14.89 3.42
C LYS A 134 -6.42 14.77 2.30
N LYS A 135 -6.25 15.52 1.20
CA LYS A 135 -7.15 15.46 0.04
C LYS A 135 -6.98 14.14 -0.70
N ASP A 136 -5.75 13.70 -0.96
CA ASP A 136 -5.47 12.42 -1.62
C ASP A 136 -6.07 11.25 -0.83
N ARG A 137 -5.90 11.21 0.49
CA ARG A 137 -6.55 10.21 1.37
C ARG A 137 -8.08 10.21 1.25
N ARG A 138 -8.70 11.39 1.13
CA ARG A 138 -10.17 11.51 0.96
C ARG A 138 -10.63 11.02 -0.40
N ASP A 139 -9.90 11.34 -1.45
CA ASP A 139 -10.24 10.96 -2.83
C ASP A 139 -10.08 9.43 -3.01
N GLN A 140 -9.04 8.83 -2.42
CA GLN A 140 -8.91 7.37 -2.33
C GLN A 140 -10.08 6.72 -1.57
N ALA A 141 -10.42 7.24 -0.38
CA ALA A 141 -11.54 6.69 0.40
C ALA A 141 -12.89 6.80 -0.33
N LYS A 142 -13.10 7.85 -1.13
CA LYS A 142 -14.28 7.98 -2.00
C LYS A 142 -14.27 6.97 -3.14
N ALA A 143 -13.12 6.78 -3.80
CA ALA A 143 -12.96 5.80 -4.87
C ALA A 143 -13.27 4.38 -4.38
N THR A 144 -12.75 4.00 -3.21
CA THR A 144 -13.06 2.69 -2.60
C THR A 144 -14.55 2.51 -2.32
N ARG A 145 -15.23 3.52 -1.76
CA ARG A 145 -16.69 3.45 -1.52
C ARG A 145 -17.51 3.34 -2.80
N LEU A 146 -17.10 4.01 -3.87
CA LEU A 146 -17.80 3.93 -5.17
C LEU A 146 -17.71 2.52 -5.76
N ASP A 147 -16.55 1.88 -5.65
CA ASP A 147 -16.33 0.51 -6.13
C ASP A 147 -17.15 -0.53 -5.32
N GLU A 148 -17.25 -0.35 -3.99
CA GLU A 148 -18.13 -1.16 -3.12
C GLU A 148 -19.62 -1.02 -3.50
N LEU A 149 -20.07 0.18 -3.86
CA LEU A 149 -21.46 0.39 -4.30
C LEU A 149 -21.75 -0.24 -5.66
N GLN A 150 -20.78 -0.22 -6.59
CA GLN A 150 -20.92 -0.85 -7.91
C GLN A 150 -20.94 -2.38 -7.84
N THR A 151 -20.15 -2.98 -6.95
CA THR A 151 -20.09 -4.45 -6.78
C THR A 151 -21.30 -5.03 -6.05
N ARG A 152 -21.99 -4.26 -5.20
CA ARG A 152 -23.19 -4.71 -4.47
C ARG A 152 -24.48 -4.64 -5.28
N GLY A 153 -24.48 -3.88 -6.38
CA GLY A 153 -25.63 -3.72 -7.28
C GLY A 153 -25.70 -4.73 -8.44
N ARG A 154 -24.77 -5.68 -8.50
CA ARG A 154 -24.63 -6.70 -9.56
C ARG A 154 -24.78 -8.10 -8.97
#